data_AF-A0A7K6QWQ8-F1
#
_entry.id   AF-A0A7K6QWQ8-F1
#
_cell.length_a   1.000
_cell.length_b   1.000
_cell.length_c   1.000
_cell.angle_alpha   90.00
_cell.angle_beta   90.00
_cell.angle_gamma   90.00
#
_symmetry.space_group_name_H-M   'P 1'
#
loop_
_entity.id
_entity.type
_entity.pdbx_description
1 polymer ?
#
loop_
_entity_poly.entity_id
_entity_poly.type
_entity_poly.pdbx_seq_one_letter_code
_entity_poly.pdbx_strand_id
1 'polypeptide(L)' 'SRFSREYPRDVPLLRAARSVCHGNGSGGLWAESLYQGAVFRLRRGDQLAATTSAGRFLDLHGAGQAYF' A
#
# COMPACT_ATOMS: atom_id res chain seq x y z
N SER A 1 1.66 -3.34 -6.92
CA SER A 1 2.49 -3.97 -7.96
C SER A 1 1.74 -4.00 -9.28
N ARG A 2 2.47 -4.29 -10.36
CA ARG A 2 1.93 -4.66 -11.67
C ARG A 2 2.41 -6.06 -12.02
N PHE A 3 1.49 -6.94 -12.35
CA PHE A 3 1.75 -8.22 -12.98
C PHE A 3 1.40 -8.15 -14.46
N SER A 4 2.25 -8.71 -15.33
CA SER A 4 2.01 -8.77 -16.78
C SER A 4 2.20 -10.19 -17.27
N ARG A 5 1.38 -10.66 -18.22
CA ARG A 5 1.57 -11.99 -18.82
C ARG A 5 2.88 -12.11 -19.61
N GLU A 6 3.32 -11.01 -20.22
CA GLU A 6 4.60 -10.95 -20.95
C GLU A 6 5.81 -10.96 -20.01
N TYR A 7 5.59 -10.61 -18.74
CA TYR A 7 6.61 -10.59 -17.71
C TYR A 7 6.01 -11.10 -16.40
N PRO A 8 5.90 -12.44 -16.24
CA PRO A 8 5.01 -13.09 -15.28
C PRO A 8 5.58 -13.07 -13.86
N ARG A 9 5.83 -11.86 -13.34
CA ARG A 9 6.23 -11.57 -11.98
C ARG A 9 5.66 -10.22 -11.55
N ASP A 10 5.41 -10.07 -10.25
CA ASP A 10 5.02 -8.80 -9.68
C ASP A 10 6.19 -7.80 -9.69
N VAL A 11 5.96 -6.64 -10.31
CA VAL A 11 6.90 -5.52 -10.31
C VAL A 11 6.30 -4.36 -9.48
N PRO A 12 7.03 -3.82 -8.48
CA PRO A 12 6.55 -2.66 -7.74
C PRO A 12 6.51 -1.42 -8.66
N LEU A 13 5.33 -0.80 -8.80
CA LEU A 13 5.16 0.49 -9.46
C LEU A 13 5.37 1.65 -8.48
N LEU A 14 4.75 1.52 -7.31
CA LEU A 14 4.83 2.45 -6.19
C LEU A 14 5.13 1.63 -4.94
N ARG A 15 6.01 2.14 -4.07
CA ARG A 15 6.35 1.52 -2.78
C ARG A 15 6.71 2.61 -1.77
N ALA A 16 6.23 2.46 -0.55
CA ALA A 16 6.55 3.34 0.55
C ALA A 16 6.68 2.50 1.84
N ALA A 17 7.33 3.06 2.84
CA ALA A 17 7.47 2.47 4.16
C ALA A 17 7.33 3.57 5.22
N ARG A 18 6.79 3.20 6.38
CA ARG A 18 6.62 4.07 7.55
C ARG A 18 7.10 3.36 8.80
N SER A 19 7.70 4.11 9.71
CA SER A 19 8.06 3.69 11.06
C SER A 19 7.13 4.39 12.04
N VAL A 20 6.17 3.67 12.62
CA VAL A 20 5.10 4.23 13.45
C VAL A 20 5.32 4.08 14.96
N CYS A 21 6.18 3.14 15.38
CA CYS A 21 6.49 2.94 16.80
C CYS A 21 7.68 3.82 17.21
N HIS A 22 7.46 4.80 18.07
CA HIS A 22 8.55 5.53 18.72
C HIS A 22 9.10 4.71 19.90
N GLY A 23 10.44 4.65 20.03
CA GLY A 23 11.15 3.72 20.92
C GLY A 23 10.88 3.82 22.42
N ASN A 24 10.00 4.72 22.87
CA ASN A 24 9.77 5.00 24.29
C ASN A 24 8.38 4.58 24.79
N GLY A 25 7.67 3.69 24.08
CA GLY A 25 6.51 3.00 24.64
C GLY A 25 5.41 3.92 25.19
N SER A 26 5.34 5.19 24.77
CA SER A 26 4.23 6.08 25.12
C SER A 26 2.99 5.55 24.42
N GLY A 27 2.28 4.66 25.12
CA GLY A 27 1.19 3.80 24.67
C GLY A 27 -0.10 4.53 24.34
N GLY A 28 0.00 5.59 23.52
CA GLY A 28 -1.14 6.25 22.92
C GLY A 28 -1.60 5.53 21.66
N LEU A 29 -2.87 5.72 21.33
CA LEU A 29 -3.39 5.37 20.01
C LEU A 29 -2.61 6.17 18.95
N TRP A 30 -2.12 5.49 17.92
CA TRP A 30 -1.47 6.13 16.78
C TRP A 30 -2.29 5.87 15.51
N ALA A 31 -2.22 6.81 14.59
CA ALA A 31 -2.77 6.68 13.25
C ALA A 31 -1.79 7.30 12.25
N GLU A 32 -1.55 6.62 11.13
CA GLU A 32 -0.67 7.09 10.07
C GLU A 32 -1.32 6.79 8.72
N SER A 33 -1.48 7.82 7.89
CA SER A 33 -2.00 7.67 6.52
C SER A 33 -0.88 7.50 5.50
N LEU A 34 -1.15 6.77 4.42
CA LEU A 34 -0.21 6.59 3.32
C LEU A 34 -0.95 6.73 1.99
N TYR A 35 -0.49 7.66 1.16
CA TYR A 35 -1.03 7.89 -0.17
C TYR A 35 0.05 7.63 -1.22
N GLN A 36 -0.32 6.94 -2.31
CA GLN A 36 0.53 6.76 -3.47
C GLN A 36 -0.29 6.97 -4.74
N GLY A 37 0.23 7.77 -5.67
CA GLY A 37 -0.42 8.00 -6.96
C GLY A 37 0.59 8.48 -7.99
N ALA A 38 0.53 7.91 -9.19
CA ALA A 38 1.31 8.34 -10.35
C ALA A 38 0.67 7.78 -11.63
N VAL A 39 1.05 8.33 -12.77
CA VAL A 39 0.62 7.85 -14.08
C VAL A 39 1.65 6.87 -14.62
N PHE A 40 1.19 5.69 -15.05
CA PHE A 40 2.02 4.68 -15.70
C PHE A 40 1.40 4.25 -17.02
N ARG A 41 2.24 3.98 -18.02
CA ARG A 41 1.78 3.27 -19.23
C ARG A 41 1.62 1.79 -18.91
N LEU A 42 0.41 1.28 -19.11
CA LEU A 42 0.05 -0.13 -18.93
C LEU A 42 -0.28 -0.78 -20.27
N ARG A 43 -0.26 -2.11 -20.30
CA ARG A 43 -0.71 -2.90 -21.44
C ARG A 43 -2.04 -3.58 -21.13
N ARG A 44 -2.77 -3.92 -22.19
CA ARG A 44 -4.02 -4.67 -22.06
C ARG A 44 -3.76 -5.99 -21.31
N GLY A 45 -4.50 -6.21 -20.24
CA GLY A 45 -4.39 -7.42 -19.42
C GLY A 45 -3.33 -7.37 -18.32
N ASP A 46 -2.60 -6.25 -18.16
CA ASP A 46 -1.82 -6.02 -16.95
C ASP A 46 -2.76 -5.99 -15.74
N GLN A 47 -2.34 -6.61 -14.64
CA GLN A 47 -3.07 -6.65 -13.38
C GLN A 47 -2.37 -5.76 -12.37
N LEU A 48 -3.14 -4.97 -11.63
CA LEU A 48 -2.62 -4.10 -10.58
C LEU A 48 -3.09 -4.60 -9.21
N ALA A 49 -2.20 -4.51 -8.23
CA ALA A 49 -2.52 -4.83 -6.84
C ALA A 49 -1.94 -3.78 -5.90
N ALA A 50 -2.71 -3.34 -4.90
CA ALA A 50 -2.21 -2.60 -3.76
C ALA A 50 -2.10 -3.56 -2.57
N THR A 51 -0.88 -3.74 -2.03
CA THR A 51 -0.62 -4.69 -0.94
C THR A 51 0.16 -4.01 0.18
N THR A 52 -0.02 -4.50 1.41
CA THR A 52 0.72 -4.05 2.58
C THR A 52 1.17 -5.27 3.39
N SER A 53 2.39 -5.22 3.92
CA SER A 53 2.90 -6.23 4.87
C SER A 53 2.27 -6.09 6.26
N ALA A 54 1.57 -4.99 6.51
CA ALA A 54 1.11 -4.57 7.83
C ALA A 54 -0.43 -4.58 7.91
N GLY A 55 -1.10 -5.45 7.15
CA GLY A 55 -2.57 -5.46 6.99
C GLY A 55 -3.36 -5.53 8.30
N ARG A 56 -2.79 -6.13 9.35
CA ARG A 56 -3.39 -6.17 10.70
C ARG A 56 -3.57 -4.80 11.37
N PHE A 57 -2.92 -3.75 10.86
CA PHE A 57 -2.98 -2.39 11.39
C PHE A 57 -3.83 -1.45 10.53
N LEU A 58 -4.53 -1.96 9.51
CA LEU A 58 -5.46 -1.14 8.74
C LEU A 58 -6.67 -0.79 9.58
N ASP A 59 -6.96 0.51 9.70
CA ASP A 59 -8.25 0.99 10.16
C ASP A 59 -9.23 0.97 8.98
N LEU A 60 -10.23 0.10 9.09
CA LEU A 60 -11.30 -0.08 8.09
C LEU A 60 -12.68 0.30 8.65
N HIS A 61 -12.73 0.94 9.82
CA HIS A 61 -13.99 1.26 10.48
C HIS A 61 -14.68 2.47 9.84
N GLY A 62 -13.91 3.39 9.25
CA GLY A 62 -14.41 4.55 8.52
C GLY A 62 -14.42 4.36 7.00
N ALA A 63 -15.46 4.87 6.34
CA ALA A 63 -15.50 4.92 4.88
C ALA A 63 -14.38 5.84 4.33
N GLY A 64 -13.69 5.38 3.29
CA GLY A 64 -12.67 6.18 2.59
C GLY A 64 -11.27 6.19 3.23
N GLN A 65 -11.03 5.43 4.30
CA GLN A 65 -9.71 5.35 4.95
C GLN A 65 -8.70 4.47 4.18
N ALA A 66 -9.20 3.45 3.47
CA ALA A 66 -8.39 2.57 2.62
C ALA A 66 -9.09 2.38 1.27
N TYR A 67 -8.37 2.65 0.19
CA TYR A 67 -8.88 2.55 -1.18
C TYR A 67 -7.72 2.27 -2.15
N PHE A 68 -8.07 1.76 -3.32
CA PHE A 68 -7.16 1.57 -4.45
C PHE A 68 -7.87 1.95 -5.76
#